data_AF-A0A536M2M7-F1
#
_entry.id   AF-A0A536M2M7-F1
#
_cell.length_a   1.000
_cell.length_b   1.000
_cell.length_c   1.000
_cell.angle_alpha   90.00
_cell.angle_beta   90.00
_cell.angle_gamma   90.00
#
_symmetry.space_group_name_H-M   'P 1'
#
loop_
_entity.id
_entity.type
_entity.pdbx_description
1 polymer ?
#
loop_
_entity_poly.entity_id
_entity_poly.type
_entity_poly.pdbx_seq_one_letter_code
_entity_poly.pdbx_strand_id
1 'polypeptide(L)'
;VDPAQIVIGGDSAGGGLTAATLVALKEDGKPLPGAAVCISPWTDLALTGESLRTKTKADPMITNEGITRVRDAYLGDADPTAPLASPIYAGLSGLPPLLIQVGENEVLLDDSQRLAERAEAAGVDVTLEVWPEMIHVWHFFAAMLPEGQQAIDRIGEWVQQRLGAAVTAS
;
A
#
# COMPACT_ATOMS: atom_id res chain seq x y z
N VAL A 1 -9.40 -17.64 -13.77
CA VAL A 1 -10.00 -17.18 -12.49
C VAL A 1 -10.77 -15.91 -12.81
N ASP A 2 -11.98 -15.74 -12.28
CA ASP A 2 -12.76 -14.50 -12.42
C ASP A 2 -11.97 -13.32 -11.81
N PRO A 3 -11.77 -12.19 -12.53
CA PRO A 3 -11.11 -11.01 -11.98
C PRO A 3 -11.70 -10.56 -10.63
N ALA A 4 -13.02 -10.64 -10.44
CA ALA A 4 -13.68 -10.27 -9.19
C ALA A 4 -13.35 -11.22 -8.01
N GLN A 5 -12.68 -12.34 -8.28
CA GLN A 5 -12.18 -13.31 -7.29
C GLN A 5 -10.66 -13.25 -7.11
N ILE A 6 -10.00 -12.24 -7.68
CA ILE A 6 -8.57 -11.99 -7.52
C ILE A 6 -8.40 -10.85 -6.51
N VAL A 7 -7.43 -11.03 -5.61
CA VAL A 7 -6.85 -9.94 -4.82
C VAL A 7 -5.39 -9.83 -5.20
N ILE A 8 -4.92 -8.61 -5.44
CA ILE A 8 -3.49 -8.35 -5.56
C ILE A 8 -3.00 -7.65 -4.29
N GLY A 9 -1.81 -8.00 -3.84
CA GLY A 9 -1.23 -7.31 -2.70
C GLY A 9 0.27 -7.44 -2.64
N GLY A 10 0.88 -6.54 -1.89
CA GLY A 10 2.31 -6.46 -1.72
C GLY A 10 2.68 -5.51 -0.59
N ASP A 11 3.93 -5.64 -0.15
CA ASP A 11 4.51 -4.89 0.95
C ASP A 11 5.57 -3.90 0.47
N SER A 12 5.73 -2.76 1.16
CA SER A 12 6.76 -1.77 0.87
C SER A 12 6.70 -1.29 -0.60
N ALA A 13 7.77 -1.44 -1.37
CA ALA A 13 7.79 -1.21 -2.82
C ALA A 13 6.73 -2.04 -3.57
N GLY A 14 6.44 -3.27 -3.11
CA GLY A 14 5.37 -4.12 -3.62
C GLY A 14 3.97 -3.57 -3.31
N GLY A 15 3.79 -2.82 -2.22
CA GLY A 15 2.56 -2.10 -1.92
C GLY A 15 2.35 -0.92 -2.87
N GLY A 16 3.42 -0.18 -3.19
CA GLY A 16 3.43 0.80 -4.27
C GLY A 16 3.10 0.18 -5.63
N LEU A 17 3.79 -0.91 -5.97
CA LEU A 17 3.56 -1.63 -7.22
C LEU A 17 2.13 -2.18 -7.32
N THR A 18 1.53 -2.59 -6.20
CA THR A 18 0.12 -2.99 -6.14
C THR A 18 -0.77 -1.85 -6.62
N ALA A 19 -0.64 -0.65 -6.04
CA ALA A 19 -1.42 0.52 -6.46
C ALA A 19 -1.13 0.92 -7.92
N ALA A 20 0.14 0.94 -8.34
CA ALA A 20 0.53 1.24 -9.72
C ALA A 20 -0.04 0.23 -10.73
N THR A 21 -0.09 -1.05 -10.37
CA THR A 21 -0.68 -2.10 -11.21
C THR A 21 -2.18 -1.88 -11.41
N LEU A 22 -2.91 -1.49 -10.36
CA LEU A 22 -4.34 -1.17 -10.48
C LEU A 22 -4.57 0.04 -11.40
N VAL A 23 -3.73 1.07 -11.28
CA VAL A 23 -3.77 2.25 -12.16
C VAL A 23 -3.55 1.83 -13.61
N ALA A 24 -2.49 1.06 -13.89
CA ALA A 24 -2.19 0.59 -15.24
C ALA A 24 -3.31 -0.27 -15.83
N LEU A 25 -3.86 -1.23 -15.06
CA LEU A 25 -4.98 -2.06 -15.50
C LEU A 25 -6.21 -1.21 -15.86
N LYS A 26 -6.55 -0.23 -15.03
CA LYS A 26 -7.67 0.67 -15.28
C LYS A 26 -7.44 1.50 -16.54
N GLU A 27 -6.27 2.11 -16.70
CA GLU A 27 -5.94 2.95 -17.86
C GLU A 27 -5.96 2.15 -19.16
N ASP A 28 -5.55 0.88 -19.10
CA ASP A 28 -5.60 -0.06 -20.24
C ASP A 28 -6.99 -0.67 -20.49
N GLY A 29 -8.01 -0.26 -19.72
CA GLY A 29 -9.37 -0.80 -19.83
C GLY A 29 -9.47 -2.29 -19.52
N LYS A 30 -8.56 -2.83 -18.70
CA LYS A 30 -8.57 -4.22 -18.28
C LYS A 30 -9.52 -4.44 -17.10
N PRO A 31 -10.08 -5.66 -16.95
CA PRO A 31 -10.81 -6.02 -15.74
C PRO A 31 -9.93 -5.83 -14.49
N LEU A 32 -10.48 -5.19 -13.47
CA LEU A 32 -9.81 -4.98 -12.18
C LEU A 32 -10.02 -6.18 -11.25
N PRO A 33 -9.08 -6.42 -10.31
CA PRO A 33 -9.28 -7.41 -9.25
C PRO A 33 -10.43 -6.98 -8.31
N GLY A 34 -10.98 -7.93 -7.57
CA GLY A 34 -12.07 -7.68 -6.61
C GLY A 34 -11.66 -6.78 -5.44
N ALA A 35 -10.38 -6.79 -5.06
CA ALA A 35 -9.81 -5.93 -4.03
C ALA A 35 -8.27 -5.88 -4.13
N ALA A 36 -7.65 -5.01 -3.34
CA ALA A 36 -6.20 -5.00 -3.17
C ALA A 36 -5.75 -4.73 -1.72
N VAL A 37 -4.55 -5.21 -1.39
CA VAL A 37 -3.93 -5.09 -0.06
C VAL A 37 -2.55 -4.47 -0.18
N CYS A 38 -2.34 -3.34 0.48
CA CYS A 38 -1.07 -2.62 0.52
C CYS A 38 -0.52 -2.66 1.95
N ILE A 39 0.64 -3.27 2.14
CA ILE A 39 1.31 -3.35 3.45
C ILE A 39 2.48 -2.36 3.46
N SER A 40 2.51 -1.44 4.41
CA SER A 40 3.51 -0.37 4.55
C SER A 40 3.92 0.24 3.19
N PRO A 41 2.96 0.61 2.30
CA PRO A 41 3.26 0.87 0.91
C PRO A 41 4.19 2.08 0.72
N TRP A 42 5.17 1.92 -0.15
CA TRP A 42 5.98 3.03 -0.65
C TRP A 42 5.38 3.56 -1.95
N THR A 43 4.83 4.77 -1.92
CA THR A 43 3.99 5.33 -3.00
C THR A 43 4.51 6.65 -3.55
N ASP A 44 5.49 7.24 -2.87
CA ASP A 44 6.06 8.55 -3.16
C ASP A 44 7.58 8.48 -3.28
N LEU A 45 8.07 8.35 -4.52
CA LEU A 45 9.49 8.42 -4.83
C LEU A 45 10.02 9.85 -4.83
N ALA A 46 9.18 10.88 -4.73
CA ALA A 46 9.64 12.25 -4.49
C ALA A 46 10.00 12.49 -3.01
N LEU A 47 9.72 11.50 -2.13
CA LEU A 47 10.10 11.49 -0.73
C LEU A 47 9.55 12.70 0.04
N THR A 48 8.27 13.05 -0.18
CA THR A 48 7.67 14.26 0.39
C THR A 48 6.87 14.03 1.68
N GLY A 49 6.80 12.80 2.20
CA GLY A 49 6.19 12.51 3.49
C GLY A 49 6.98 13.11 4.65
N GLU A 50 6.32 13.78 5.59
CA GLU A 50 6.95 14.31 6.80
C GLU A 50 7.35 13.18 7.77
N SER A 51 6.70 12.01 7.70
CA SER A 51 7.11 10.79 8.41
C SER A 51 8.55 10.37 8.09
N LEU A 52 9.08 10.66 6.89
CA LEU A 52 10.49 10.45 6.54
C LEU A 52 11.45 11.25 7.42
N ARG A 53 10.99 12.31 8.09
CA ARG A 53 11.78 13.11 9.02
C ARG A 53 11.41 12.82 10.47
N THR A 54 10.13 12.68 10.76
CA THR A 54 9.62 12.57 12.14
C THR A 54 9.72 11.16 12.71
N LYS A 55 9.73 10.12 11.86
CA LYS A 55 9.77 8.71 12.28
C LYS A 55 11.13 8.04 12.07
N THR A 56 12.13 8.74 11.52
CA THR A 56 13.48 8.19 11.24
C THR A 56 14.16 7.55 12.45
N LYS A 57 13.90 8.05 13.67
CA LYS A 57 14.48 7.46 14.90
C LYS A 57 13.69 6.27 15.44
N ALA A 58 12.42 6.18 15.07
CA ALA A 58 11.50 5.13 15.53
C ALA A 58 11.52 3.91 14.60
N ASP A 59 11.77 4.13 13.31
CA ASP A 59 11.87 3.07 12.31
C ASP A 59 13.26 2.39 12.34
N PRO A 60 13.36 1.12 12.73
CA PRO A 60 14.63 0.40 12.76
C PRO A 60 15.01 -0.23 11.42
N MET A 61 14.12 -0.22 10.43
CA MET A 61 14.26 -0.96 9.18
C MET A 61 14.65 -0.06 8.02
N ILE A 62 13.99 1.09 7.89
CA ILE A 62 14.17 1.98 6.75
C ILE A 62 14.84 3.28 7.19
N THR A 63 15.94 3.60 6.51
CA THR A 63 16.69 4.85 6.71
C THR A 63 16.51 5.78 5.52
N ASN A 64 16.63 7.09 5.76
CA ASN A 64 16.52 8.09 4.69
C ASN A 64 17.60 7.90 3.61
N GLU A 65 18.82 7.50 3.99
CA GLU A 65 19.88 7.18 3.04
C GLU A 65 19.53 5.92 2.22
N GLY A 66 19.06 4.86 2.89
CA GLY A 66 18.69 3.61 2.24
C GLY A 66 17.56 3.79 1.22
N ILE A 67 16.49 4.47 1.61
CA ILE A 67 15.34 4.69 0.72
C ILE A 67 15.70 5.59 -0.48
N THR A 68 16.54 6.62 -0.25
CA THR A 68 17.07 7.49 -1.33
C THR A 68 17.90 6.67 -2.32
N ARG A 69 18.77 5.79 -1.84
CA ARG A 69 19.60 4.93 -2.70
C ARG A 69 18.76 3.96 -3.53
N VAL A 70 17.75 3.34 -2.93
CA VAL A 70 16.85 2.41 -3.65
C VAL A 70 16.03 3.17 -4.69
N ARG A 71 15.54 4.37 -4.35
CA ARG A 71 14.82 5.25 -5.28
C ARG A 71 15.67 5.55 -6.52
N ASP A 72 16.90 6.01 -6.31
CA ASP A 72 17.79 6.42 -7.39
C ASP A 72 18.13 5.25 -8.32
N ALA A 73 18.32 4.05 -7.74
CA ALA A 73 18.55 2.83 -8.50
C ALA A 73 17.33 2.40 -9.33
N TYR A 74 16.12 2.64 -8.83
CA TYR A 74 14.88 2.28 -9.53
C TYR A 74 14.51 3.30 -10.62
N LEU A 75 14.60 4.59 -10.33
CA LEU A 75 14.20 5.66 -11.26
C LEU A 75 15.21 5.90 -12.38
N GLY A 76 16.51 5.79 -12.09
CA GLY A 76 17.52 6.38 -12.97
C GLY A 76 17.23 7.87 -13.18
N ASP A 77 17.01 8.27 -14.44
CA ASP A 77 16.68 9.66 -14.83
C ASP A 77 15.17 9.94 -14.91
N ALA A 78 14.31 8.98 -14.53
CA ALA A 78 12.86 9.15 -14.59
C ALA A 78 12.34 10.16 -13.54
N ASP A 79 11.23 10.81 -13.86
CA ASP A 79 10.55 11.74 -12.95
C ASP A 79 10.05 11.00 -11.69
N PRO A 80 10.47 11.40 -10.47
CA PRO A 80 10.01 10.76 -9.23
C PRO A 80 8.51 10.92 -8.98
N THR A 81 7.82 11.81 -9.70
CA THR A 81 6.37 12.00 -9.63
C THR A 81 5.60 11.25 -10.72
N ALA A 82 6.29 10.47 -11.57
CA ALA A 82 5.65 9.68 -12.61
C ALA A 82 4.59 8.72 -12.00
N PRO A 83 3.31 8.74 -12.43
CA PRO A 83 2.21 8.03 -11.76
C PRO A 83 2.39 6.52 -11.58
N LEU A 84 3.10 5.83 -12.47
CA LEU A 84 3.32 4.39 -12.34
C LEU A 84 4.55 4.03 -11.48
N ALA A 85 5.42 5.01 -11.20
CA ALA A 85 6.52 4.86 -10.25
C ALA A 85 6.10 5.33 -8.85
N SER A 86 5.31 6.41 -8.80
CA SER A 86 4.75 7.00 -7.59
C SER A 86 3.22 7.10 -7.71
N PRO A 87 2.49 6.01 -7.40
CA PRO A 87 1.03 5.92 -7.58
C PRO A 87 0.25 6.95 -6.78
N ILE A 88 0.86 7.60 -5.79
CA ILE A 88 0.25 8.72 -5.08
C ILE A 88 -0.09 9.90 -6.00
N TYR A 89 0.58 10.05 -7.15
CA TYR A 89 0.30 11.12 -8.12
C TYR A 89 -0.70 10.71 -9.21
N ALA A 90 -1.13 9.44 -9.24
CA ALA A 90 -2.09 8.94 -10.22
C ALA A 90 -3.53 9.42 -9.95
N GLY A 91 -4.39 9.27 -10.97
CA GLY A 91 -5.84 9.33 -10.78
C GLY A 91 -6.35 8.02 -10.17
N LEU A 92 -6.94 8.08 -8.97
CA LEU A 92 -7.32 6.88 -8.20
C LEU A 92 -8.81 6.50 -8.31
N SER A 93 -9.61 7.29 -9.03
CA SER A 93 -11.04 6.96 -9.22
C SER A 93 -11.20 5.63 -9.96
N GLY A 94 -12.21 4.86 -9.56
CA GLY A 94 -12.53 3.57 -10.16
C GLY A 94 -11.59 2.42 -9.78
N LEU A 95 -10.64 2.62 -8.86
CA LEU A 95 -9.87 1.51 -8.28
C LEU A 95 -10.77 0.63 -7.39
N PRO A 96 -10.45 -0.68 -7.26
CA PRO A 96 -11.19 -1.57 -6.36
C PRO A 96 -10.95 -1.22 -4.89
N PRO A 97 -11.71 -1.81 -3.95
CA PRO A 97 -11.49 -1.60 -2.52
C PRO A 97 -10.04 -1.87 -2.10
N LEU A 98 -9.51 -1.02 -1.21
CA LEU A 98 -8.14 -1.09 -0.72
C LEU A 98 -8.10 -1.35 0.79
N LEU A 99 -7.33 -2.35 1.21
CA LEU A 99 -6.83 -2.43 2.58
C LEU A 99 -5.41 -1.89 2.61
N ILE A 100 -5.15 -0.93 3.49
CA ILE A 100 -3.83 -0.36 3.73
C ILE A 100 -3.48 -0.60 5.19
N GLN A 101 -2.42 -1.36 5.45
CA GLN A 101 -1.89 -1.58 6.79
C GLN A 101 -0.51 -0.93 6.90
N VAL A 102 -0.27 -0.15 7.96
CA VAL A 102 1.01 0.51 8.21
C VAL A 102 1.27 0.63 9.71
N GLY A 103 2.52 0.52 10.11
CA GLY A 103 2.96 0.73 11.48
C GLY A 103 3.10 2.21 11.81
N GLU A 104 2.78 2.56 13.04
CA GLU A 104 2.94 3.94 13.54
C GLU A 104 4.42 4.38 13.58
N ASN A 105 5.35 3.44 13.81
CA ASN A 105 6.78 3.68 13.91
C ASN A 105 7.50 3.42 12.59
N GLU A 106 6.96 3.96 11.49
CA GLU A 106 7.50 3.81 10.15
C GLU A 106 7.75 5.15 9.46
N VAL A 107 8.82 5.23 8.66
CA VAL A 107 9.05 6.40 7.81
C VAL A 107 8.05 6.51 6.66
N LEU A 108 7.36 5.43 6.29
CA LEU A 108 6.33 5.37 5.24
C LEU A 108 4.89 5.56 5.76
N LEU A 109 4.73 6.01 7.01
CA LEU A 109 3.41 6.30 7.57
C LEU A 109 2.62 7.30 6.71
N ASP A 110 3.25 8.40 6.29
CA ASP A 110 2.57 9.43 5.50
C ASP A 110 2.24 8.96 4.08
N ASP A 111 3.07 8.10 3.47
CA ASP A 111 2.75 7.48 2.18
C ASP A 111 1.41 6.73 2.25
N SER A 112 1.23 5.95 3.31
CA SER A 112 0.03 5.16 3.56
C SER A 112 -1.20 6.03 3.83
N GLN A 113 -1.05 7.03 4.71
CA GLN A 113 -2.13 7.97 5.05
C GLN A 113 -2.56 8.80 3.84
N ARG A 114 -1.59 9.38 3.11
CA ARG A 114 -1.89 10.20 1.93
C ARG A 114 -2.46 9.38 0.78
N LEU A 115 -2.02 8.13 0.59
CA LEU A 115 -2.65 7.23 -0.39
C LEU A 115 -4.13 7.00 -0.03
N ALA A 116 -4.41 6.69 1.24
CA ALA A 116 -5.77 6.47 1.73
C ALA A 116 -6.64 7.71 1.51
N GLU A 117 -6.20 8.88 1.98
CA GLU A 117 -6.92 10.15 1.83
C GLU A 117 -7.24 10.46 0.36
N ARG A 118 -6.27 10.28 -0.54
CA ARG A 118 -6.47 10.53 -1.97
C ARG A 118 -7.40 9.53 -2.63
N ALA A 119 -7.32 8.26 -2.26
CA ALA A 119 -8.18 7.22 -2.79
C ALA A 119 -9.63 7.40 -2.31
N GLU A 120 -9.83 7.70 -1.03
CA GLU A 120 -11.14 8.06 -0.46
C GLU A 120 -11.73 9.29 -1.14
N ALA A 121 -10.94 10.36 -1.31
CA ALA A 121 -11.37 11.56 -2.02
C ALA A 121 -11.74 11.30 -3.50
N ALA A 122 -11.20 10.23 -4.10
CA ALA A 122 -11.54 9.78 -5.44
C ALA A 122 -12.74 8.79 -5.49
N GLY A 123 -13.36 8.50 -4.34
CA GLY A 123 -14.53 7.62 -4.20
C GLY A 123 -14.20 6.13 -4.08
N VAL A 124 -12.96 5.78 -3.76
CA VAL A 124 -12.55 4.38 -3.51
C VAL A 124 -12.95 3.96 -2.09
N ASP A 125 -13.43 2.73 -1.92
CA ASP A 125 -13.63 2.13 -0.59
C ASP A 125 -12.27 1.76 0.01
N VAL A 126 -11.85 2.50 1.03
CA VAL A 126 -10.54 2.32 1.66
C VAL A 126 -10.73 1.91 3.12
N THR A 127 -9.92 0.95 3.55
CA THR A 127 -9.71 0.62 4.96
C THR A 127 -8.25 0.89 5.29
N LEU A 128 -7.97 1.98 6.02
CA LEU A 128 -6.64 2.27 6.54
C LEU A 128 -6.54 1.78 7.99
N GLU A 129 -5.50 1.01 8.28
CA GLU A 129 -5.18 0.50 9.60
C GLU A 129 -3.76 0.93 9.98
N VAL A 130 -3.67 1.94 10.87
CA VAL A 130 -2.41 2.35 11.50
C VAL A 130 -2.24 1.54 12.78
N TRP A 131 -1.23 0.69 12.82
CA TRP A 131 -0.96 -0.19 13.96
C TRP A 131 -0.02 0.47 14.96
N PRO A 132 -0.46 0.70 16.21
CA PRO A 132 0.37 1.36 17.22
C PRO A 132 1.69 0.64 17.45
N GLU A 133 2.75 1.42 17.62
CA GLU A 133 4.12 0.95 17.90
C GLU A 133 4.78 0.05 16.83
N MET A 134 4.05 -0.41 15.82
CA MET A 134 4.55 -1.32 14.78
C MET A 134 5.53 -0.64 13.82
N ILE A 135 6.45 -1.45 13.29
CA ILE A 135 7.54 -1.05 12.39
C ILE A 135 7.29 -1.56 10.97
N HIS A 136 8.21 -1.22 10.05
CA HIS A 136 8.10 -1.57 8.63
C HIS A 136 7.83 -3.05 8.39
N VAL A 137 6.70 -3.35 7.73
CA VAL A 137 6.28 -4.71 7.36
C VAL A 137 6.37 -5.68 8.55
N TRP A 138 5.83 -5.27 9.71
CA TRP A 138 5.91 -6.07 10.93
C TRP A 138 5.32 -7.49 10.79
N HIS A 139 4.46 -7.71 9.78
CA HIS A 139 3.99 -9.02 9.31
C HIS A 139 5.12 -10.03 9.12
N PHE A 140 6.29 -9.58 8.66
CA PHE A 140 7.47 -10.42 8.46
C PHE A 140 7.92 -11.12 9.75
N PHE A 141 7.61 -10.53 10.91
CA PHE A 141 7.97 -11.06 12.22
C PHE A 141 6.88 -11.92 12.88
N ALA A 142 5.84 -12.34 12.14
CA ALA A 142 4.68 -13.08 12.69
C ALA A 142 5.06 -14.30 13.56
N ALA A 143 6.18 -14.96 13.28
CA ALA A 143 6.65 -16.11 14.07
C ALA A 143 7.12 -15.74 15.50
N MET A 144 7.42 -14.47 15.77
CA MET A 144 7.97 -13.99 17.04
C MET A 144 7.27 -12.73 17.59
N LEU A 145 6.42 -12.09 16.79
CA LEU A 145 5.66 -10.90 17.14
C LEU A 145 4.16 -11.20 16.94
N PRO A 146 3.35 -11.32 18.01
CA PRO A 146 1.93 -11.65 17.91
C PRO A 146 1.16 -10.72 16.97
N GLU A 147 1.46 -9.42 16.99
CA GLU A 147 0.87 -8.39 16.15
C GLU A 147 1.11 -8.64 14.65
N GLY A 148 2.23 -9.27 14.30
CA GLY A 148 2.52 -9.68 12.93
C GLY A 148 1.55 -10.76 12.44
N GLN A 149 1.28 -11.77 13.28
CA GLN A 149 0.29 -12.80 12.95
C GLN A 149 -1.13 -12.22 12.92
N GLN A 150 -1.47 -11.37 13.89
CA GLN A 150 -2.78 -10.71 13.95
C GLN A 150 -3.06 -9.87 12.70
N ALA A 151 -2.06 -9.14 12.20
CA ALA A 151 -2.21 -8.34 10.99
C ALA A 151 -2.43 -9.22 9.74
N ILE A 152 -1.74 -10.36 9.64
CA ILE A 152 -1.96 -11.36 8.57
C ILE A 152 -3.37 -11.95 8.65
N ASP A 153 -3.81 -12.35 9.84
CA ASP A 153 -5.15 -12.90 10.04
C ASP A 153 -6.22 -11.87 9.66
N ARG A 154 -6.00 -10.61 10.05
CA ARG A 154 -6.85 -9.47 9.71
C ARG A 154 -6.96 -9.24 8.20
N ILE A 155 -5.85 -9.35 7.45
CA ILE A 155 -5.87 -9.34 5.98
C ILE A 155 -6.75 -10.47 5.46
N GLY A 156 -6.58 -11.69 5.98
CA GLY A 156 -7.37 -12.85 5.58
C GLY A 156 -8.87 -12.67 5.80
N GLU A 157 -9.26 -12.15 6.97
CA GLU A 157 -10.65 -11.84 7.30
C GLU A 157 -11.23 -10.77 6.35
N TRP A 158 -10.48 -9.70 6.10
CA TRP A 158 -10.92 -8.64 5.18
C TRP A 158 -11.12 -9.18 3.76
N VAL A 159 -10.16 -9.96 3.24
CA VAL A 159 -10.26 -10.57 1.90
C VAL A 159 -11.48 -11.48 1.80
N GLN A 160 -11.72 -12.33 2.80
CA GLN A 160 -12.89 -13.21 2.81
C GLN A 160 -14.21 -12.43 2.82
N GLN A 161 -14.30 -11.35 3.59
CA GLN A 161 -15.49 -10.49 3.62
C GLN A 161 -15.72 -9.83 2.26
N ARG A 162 -14.67 -9.30 1.61
CA ARG A 162 -14.78 -8.60 0.32
C ARG A 162 -15.15 -9.54 -0.82
N LEU A 163 -14.46 -10.67 -0.94
CA LEU A 163 -14.75 -11.63 -2.00
C LEU A 163 -16.06 -12.39 -1.76
N GLY A 164 -16.40 -12.67 -0.49
CA GLY A 164 -17.67 -13.32 -0.12
C GLY A 164 -18.90 -12.46 -0.39
N ALA A 165 -18.80 -11.13 -0.18
CA ALA A 165 -19.87 -10.19 -0.50
C ALA A 165 -20.11 -10.08 -2.02
N ALA A 166 -19.06 -10.17 -2.84
CA ALA A 166 -19.16 -10.12 -4.30
C ALA A 166 -19.93 -11.33 -4.89
N VAL A 167 -19.81 -12.51 -4.27
CA VAL A 167 -20.54 -13.73 -4.69
C VAL A 167 -22.04 -13.62 -4.42
N THR A 168 -22.45 -12.89 -3.38
CA THR A 168 -23.88 -12.72 -3.05
C THR A 168 -24.58 -11.61 -3.84
N ALA A 169 -23.83 -10.73 -4.50
CA ALA A 169 -24.37 -9.59 -5.26
C ALA A 169 -24.50 -9.85 -6.77
N SER A 170 -24.17 -11.06 -7.24
CA SER A 170 -24.27 -11.52 -8.63
C SER A 170 -25.44 -12.47 -8.83
#